data_AF-A0A7V7CSX9-F1
#
_entry.id   AF-A0A7V7CSX9-F1
#
_cell.length_a   1.000
_cell.length_b   1.000
_cell.length_c   1.000
_cell.angle_alpha   90.00
_cell.angle_beta   90.00
_cell.angle_gamma   90.00
#
_symmetry.space_group_name_H-M   'P 1'
#
loop_
_entity.id
_entity.type
_entity.pdbx_description
1 polymer ?
#
loop_
_entity_poly.entity_id
_entity_poly.type
_entity_poly.pdbx_seq_one_letter_code
_entity_poly.pdbx_strand_id
1 'polypeptide(L)'
;GLFYSLTDTAAYPMGALEAIGQIIAQRPDLFGGYTPQLYQFLGDKSRKVQVLEALGRIAQTSPEILRKHTLHFFCYLKDPDPLVRGSASWFLGNLGACEAKDDIAKLLDESHEMEIYGKGQMKKTSVGAIASEALKKFMDKK
;
A
#
# COMPACT_ATOMS: atom_id res chain seq x y z
N GLY A 1 -15.17 2.04 -26.84
CA GLY A 1 -13.73 1.83 -26.59
C GLY A 1 -13.49 1.82 -25.10
N LEU A 2 -12.76 0.83 -24.59
CA LEU A 2 -12.54 0.59 -23.16
C LEU A 2 -12.04 1.81 -22.37
N PHE A 3 -11.41 2.77 -23.05
CA PHE A 3 -10.86 3.99 -22.44
C PHE A 3 -11.86 5.15 -22.30
N TYR A 4 -13.00 5.14 -23.00
CA TYR A 4 -13.94 6.28 -22.99
C TYR A 4 -14.96 6.23 -21.83
N SER A 5 -15.14 5.07 -21.20
CA SER A 5 -15.99 4.92 -20.01
C SER A 5 -15.27 5.28 -18.70
N LEU A 6 -13.98 5.65 -18.78
CA LEU A 6 -13.17 6.09 -17.62
C LEU A 6 -13.22 7.61 -17.39
N THR A 7 -13.81 8.37 -18.33
CA THR A 7 -13.91 9.83 -18.26
C THR A 7 -15.27 10.34 -17.78
N ASP A 8 -16.15 9.45 -17.29
CA ASP A 8 -17.35 9.90 -16.58
C ASP A 8 -16.95 10.35 -15.16
N THR A 9 -16.73 11.65 -15.06
CA THR A 9 -16.12 12.39 -13.95
C THR A 9 -16.94 12.41 -12.65
N ALA A 10 -17.91 11.50 -12.46
CA ALA A 10 -18.71 11.38 -11.24
C ALA A 10 -18.41 10.12 -10.41
N ALA A 11 -17.68 9.16 -10.97
CA ALA A 11 -17.32 7.93 -10.27
C ALA A 11 -15.91 7.49 -10.70
N TYR A 12 -14.89 8.04 -10.03
CA TYR A 12 -13.75 7.19 -9.69
C TYR A 12 -14.20 6.45 -8.43
N PRO A 13 -14.92 5.30 -8.54
CA PRO A 13 -15.41 4.63 -7.34
C PRO A 13 -14.19 4.34 -6.46
N MET A 14 -14.40 4.46 -5.15
CA MET A 14 -13.39 4.23 -4.11
C MET A 14 -12.49 3.00 -4.39
N GLY A 15 -13.04 1.99 -5.09
CA GLY A 15 -12.34 0.77 -5.51
C GLY A 15 -11.61 0.77 -6.86
N ALA A 16 -11.46 1.88 -7.59
CA ALA A 16 -10.77 1.87 -8.89
C ALA A 16 -9.27 1.58 -8.76
N LEU A 17 -8.57 2.26 -7.84
CA LEU A 17 -7.16 1.98 -7.54
C LEU A 17 -6.99 0.60 -6.90
N GLU A 18 -7.94 0.19 -6.07
CA GLU A 18 -7.99 -1.16 -5.52
C GLU A 18 -8.11 -2.24 -6.59
N ALA A 19 -8.99 -2.04 -7.57
CA ALA A 19 -9.18 -2.95 -8.70
C ALA A 19 -7.91 -3.02 -9.55
N ILE A 20 -7.27 -1.88 -9.83
CA ILE A 20 -5.99 -1.85 -10.54
C ILE A 20 -4.92 -2.62 -9.77
N GLY A 21 -4.79 -2.36 -8.46
CA GLY A 21 -3.88 -3.09 -7.58
C GLY A 21 -4.13 -4.60 -7.60
N GLN A 22 -5.40 -5.01 -7.56
CA GLN A 22 -5.81 -6.41 -7.61
C GLN A 22 -5.48 -7.06 -8.97
N ILE A 23 -5.77 -6.38 -10.08
CA ILE A 23 -5.48 -6.88 -11.43
C ILE A 23 -3.97 -7.09 -11.61
N ILE A 24 -3.16 -6.10 -11.19
CA ILE A 24 -1.70 -6.20 -11.23
C ILE A 24 -1.22 -7.34 -10.31
N ALA A 25 -1.75 -7.45 -9.10
CA ALA A 25 -1.38 -8.51 -8.16
C ALA A 25 -1.74 -9.91 -8.67
N GLN A 26 -2.79 -10.05 -9.50
CA GLN A 26 -3.19 -11.34 -10.10
C GLN A 26 -2.37 -11.69 -11.35
N ARG A 27 -1.96 -10.69 -12.13
CA ARG A 27 -1.23 -10.89 -13.40
C ARG A 27 -0.06 -9.89 -13.52
N PRO A 28 0.95 -10.01 -12.64
CA PRO A 28 2.11 -9.11 -12.63
C PRO A 28 2.90 -9.16 -13.94
N ASP A 29 2.96 -10.31 -14.61
CA ASP A 29 3.66 -10.49 -15.89
C ASP A 29 3.07 -9.63 -17.02
N LEU A 30 1.76 -9.34 -16.96
CA LEU A 30 1.05 -8.55 -17.97
C LEU A 30 0.93 -7.09 -17.58
N PHE A 31 0.71 -6.80 -16.29
CA PHE A 31 0.32 -5.48 -15.84
C PHE A 31 1.34 -4.78 -14.91
N GLY A 32 2.43 -5.46 -14.54
CA GLY A 32 3.47 -4.88 -13.69
C GLY A 32 4.12 -3.62 -14.27
N GLY A 33 4.13 -3.47 -15.61
CA GLY A 33 4.58 -2.25 -16.28
C GLY A 33 3.75 -0.99 -15.98
N TYR A 34 2.51 -1.16 -15.50
CA TYR A 34 1.62 -0.04 -15.14
C TYR A 34 1.79 0.43 -13.70
N THR A 35 2.53 -0.31 -12.87
CA THR A 35 2.77 0.05 -11.47
C THR A 35 3.32 1.47 -11.27
N PRO A 36 4.26 2.00 -12.10
CA PRO A 36 4.72 3.37 -11.96
C PRO A 36 3.63 4.43 -12.17
N GLN A 37 2.57 4.13 -12.93
CA GLN A 37 1.44 5.05 -13.10
C GLN A 37 0.65 5.24 -11.82
N LEU A 38 0.70 4.30 -10.87
CA LEU A 38 0.08 4.46 -9.56
C LEU A 38 0.77 5.56 -8.74
N TYR A 39 2.07 5.80 -8.97
CA TYR A 39 2.84 6.78 -8.20
C TYR A 39 2.39 8.22 -8.44
N GLN A 40 1.83 8.52 -9.62
CA GLN A 40 1.33 9.87 -9.92
C GLN A 40 0.17 10.28 -9.00
N PHE A 41 -0.54 9.31 -8.42
CA PHE A 41 -1.67 9.56 -7.53
C PHE A 41 -1.23 9.76 -6.07
N LEU A 42 0.03 9.50 -5.71
CA LEU A 42 0.58 9.75 -4.37
C LEU A 42 0.72 11.26 -4.04
N GLY A 43 0.65 12.13 -5.06
CA GLY A 43 0.63 13.57 -4.87
C GLY A 43 -0.69 14.09 -4.29
N ASP A 44 -1.76 13.32 -4.42
CA ASP A 44 -3.10 13.71 -3.98
C ASP A 44 -3.36 13.18 -2.57
N LYS A 45 -3.54 14.09 -1.60
CA LYS A 45 -3.68 13.75 -0.17
C LYS A 45 -4.81 12.75 0.07
N SER A 46 -5.92 12.88 -0.65
CA SER A 46 -7.09 12.01 -0.47
C SER A 46 -6.90 10.62 -1.06
N ARG A 47 -5.88 10.42 -1.91
CA ARG A 47 -5.66 9.16 -2.65
C ARG A 47 -4.41 8.40 -2.20
N LYS A 48 -3.52 9.04 -1.43
CA LYS A 48 -2.30 8.40 -0.88
C LYS A 48 -2.58 7.04 -0.25
N VAL A 49 -3.57 6.98 0.63
CA VAL A 49 -3.96 5.75 1.34
C VAL A 49 -4.32 4.64 0.34
N GLN A 50 -5.23 4.92 -0.59
CA GLN A 50 -5.69 3.96 -1.61
C GLN A 50 -4.54 3.46 -2.48
N VAL A 51 -3.61 4.35 -2.86
CA VAL A 51 -2.44 3.97 -3.66
C VAL A 51 -1.52 3.06 -2.85
N LEU A 52 -1.22 3.41 -1.59
CA LEU A 52 -0.38 2.60 -0.72
C LEU A 52 -1.00 1.22 -0.47
N GLU A 53 -2.31 1.14 -0.32
CA GLU A 53 -3.03 -0.14 -0.23
C GLU A 53 -2.95 -0.95 -1.53
N ALA A 54 -3.16 -0.32 -2.69
CA ALA A 54 -3.01 -0.99 -3.98
C ALA A 54 -1.58 -1.54 -4.18
N LEU A 55 -0.57 -0.74 -3.85
CA LEU A 55 0.84 -1.17 -3.89
C LEU A 55 1.13 -2.28 -2.87
N GLY A 56 0.53 -2.20 -1.68
CA GLY A 56 0.60 -3.23 -0.65
C GLY A 56 0.06 -4.57 -1.13
N ARG A 57 -1.03 -4.59 -1.89
CA ARG A 57 -1.58 -5.81 -2.52
C ARG A 57 -0.65 -6.38 -3.57
N ILE A 58 -0.14 -5.52 -4.44
CA ILE A 58 0.85 -5.94 -5.45
C ILE A 58 2.08 -6.54 -4.77
N ALA A 59 2.55 -5.93 -3.68
CA ALA A 59 3.69 -6.42 -2.91
C ALA A 59 3.46 -7.79 -2.23
N GLN A 60 2.20 -8.20 -2.00
CA GLN A 60 1.90 -9.53 -1.45
C GLN A 60 2.18 -10.65 -2.46
N THR A 61 1.89 -10.43 -3.74
CA THR A 61 2.12 -11.43 -4.79
C THR A 61 3.46 -11.24 -5.50
N SER A 62 3.86 -9.99 -5.73
CA SER A 62 5.00 -9.65 -6.60
C SER A 62 5.82 -8.50 -6.00
N PRO A 63 6.51 -8.71 -4.87
CA PRO A 63 7.35 -7.69 -4.25
C PRO A 63 8.53 -7.25 -5.13
N GLU A 64 8.99 -8.10 -6.05
CA GLU A 64 10.15 -7.84 -6.92
C GLU A 64 9.96 -6.64 -7.86
N ILE A 65 8.76 -6.42 -8.39
CA ILE A 65 8.49 -5.31 -9.31
C ILE A 65 8.49 -3.95 -8.59
N LEU A 66 8.32 -3.96 -7.27
CA LEU A 66 8.25 -2.77 -6.42
C LEU A 66 9.58 -2.43 -5.72
N ARG A 67 10.53 -3.38 -5.70
CA ARG A 67 11.82 -3.22 -5.02
C ARG A 67 12.67 -2.06 -5.56
N LYS A 68 12.54 -1.71 -6.84
CA LYS A 68 13.32 -0.64 -7.47
C LYS A 68 12.99 0.76 -6.94
N HIS A 69 11.82 0.95 -6.34
CA HIS A 69 11.33 2.27 -5.91
C HIS A 69 11.09 2.38 -4.40
N THR A 70 11.44 1.35 -3.62
CA THR A 70 11.12 1.20 -2.19
C THR A 70 11.52 2.39 -1.31
N LEU A 71 12.68 2.99 -1.57
CA LEU A 71 13.22 4.09 -0.76
C LEU A 71 12.32 5.34 -0.77
N HIS A 72 11.60 5.59 -1.87
CA HIS A 72 10.71 6.75 -1.98
C HIS A 72 9.51 6.66 -1.04
N PHE A 73 9.21 5.48 -0.51
CA PHE A 73 8.04 5.28 0.33
C PHE A 73 8.31 5.47 1.82
N PHE A 74 9.57 5.62 2.22
CA PHE A 74 9.93 5.77 3.64
C PHE A 74 9.46 7.11 4.19
N CYS A 75 9.32 8.13 3.35
CA CYS A 75 8.77 9.42 3.75
C CYS A 75 7.31 9.32 4.24
N TYR A 76 6.52 8.36 3.74
CA TYR A 76 5.13 8.17 4.15
C TYR A 76 4.98 7.58 5.56
N LEU A 77 6.02 6.97 6.12
CA LEU A 77 6.04 6.56 7.53
C LEU A 77 6.06 7.75 8.49
N LYS A 78 6.37 8.95 7.99
CA LYS A 78 6.41 10.22 8.74
C LYS A 78 5.36 11.21 8.24
N ASP A 79 4.42 10.77 7.39
CA ASP A 79 3.32 11.62 6.93
C ASP A 79 2.48 12.07 8.13
N PRO A 80 1.96 13.31 8.18
CA PRO A 80 1.11 13.76 9.29
C PRO A 80 -0.16 12.93 9.45
N ASP A 81 -0.65 12.29 8.39
CA ASP A 81 -1.85 11.47 8.44
C ASP A 81 -1.56 10.04 8.95
N PRO A 82 -2.19 9.60 10.06
CA PRO A 82 -2.00 8.25 10.61
C PRO A 82 -2.44 7.15 9.64
N LEU A 83 -3.45 7.39 8.81
CA LEU A 83 -3.91 6.43 7.79
C LEU A 83 -2.83 6.17 6.74
N VAL A 84 -2.12 7.23 6.36
CA VAL A 84 -0.98 7.13 5.44
C VAL A 84 0.17 6.36 6.10
N ARG A 85 0.50 6.66 7.37
CA ARG A 85 1.56 5.94 8.12
C ARG A 85 1.27 4.44 8.24
N GLY A 86 0.05 4.08 8.60
CA GLY A 86 -0.37 2.68 8.70
C GLY A 86 -0.34 1.97 7.35
N SER A 87 -0.88 2.58 6.31
CA SER A 87 -0.88 2.02 4.95
C SER A 87 0.54 1.85 4.39
N ALA A 88 1.43 2.81 4.65
CA ALA A 88 2.83 2.71 4.27
C ALA A 88 3.56 1.58 5.02
N SER A 89 3.31 1.44 6.32
CA SER A 89 3.85 0.34 7.13
C SER A 89 3.40 -1.02 6.61
N TRP A 90 2.12 -1.15 6.27
CA TRP A 90 1.56 -2.36 5.70
C TRP A 90 2.18 -2.72 4.35
N PHE A 91 2.28 -1.75 3.45
CA PHE A 91 2.92 -1.89 2.14
C PHE A 91 4.38 -2.35 2.27
N LEU A 92 5.18 -1.63 3.08
CA LEU A 92 6.60 -1.93 3.27
C LEU A 92 6.82 -3.29 3.96
N GLY A 93 5.93 -3.68 4.87
CA GLY A 93 5.90 -5.00 5.47
C GLY A 93 5.67 -6.12 4.45
N ASN A 94 4.67 -5.96 3.56
CA ASN A 94 4.40 -6.94 2.49
C ASN A 94 5.55 -7.02 1.48
N LEU A 95 6.14 -5.87 1.16
CA LEU A 95 7.30 -5.77 0.29
C LEU A 95 8.54 -6.48 0.87
N GLY A 96 8.65 -6.56 2.20
CA GLY A 96 9.83 -7.08 2.88
C GLY A 96 10.99 -6.08 2.86
N ALA A 97 10.68 -4.79 2.98
CA ALA A 97 11.67 -3.71 3.02
C ALA A 97 12.31 -3.63 4.42
N CYS A 98 13.27 -4.51 4.71
CA CYS A 98 13.97 -4.56 5.99
C CYS A 98 14.68 -3.25 6.35
N GLU A 99 15.05 -2.44 5.35
CA GLU A 99 15.64 -1.12 5.56
C GLU A 99 14.67 -0.15 6.26
N ALA A 100 13.36 -0.36 6.15
CA ALA A 100 12.34 0.46 6.83
C ALA A 100 12.08 0.03 8.29
N LYS A 101 12.77 -0.99 8.79
CA LYS A 101 12.50 -1.60 10.11
C LYS A 101 12.53 -0.58 11.26
N ASP A 102 13.52 0.32 11.26
CA ASP A 102 13.69 1.31 12.33
C ASP A 102 12.56 2.37 12.30
N ASP A 103 12.19 2.86 11.11
CA ASP A 103 11.09 3.81 10.97
C ASP A 103 9.73 3.17 11.27
N ILE A 104 9.50 1.91 10.91
CA ILE A 104 8.27 1.18 11.26
C ILE A 104 8.21 0.92 12.77
N ALA A 105 9.33 0.62 13.43
CA ALA A 105 9.37 0.40 14.87
C ALA A 105 8.93 1.63 15.68
N LYS A 106 9.14 2.84 15.17
CA LYS A 106 8.68 4.09 15.81
C LYS A 106 7.16 4.22 15.85
N LEU A 107 6.44 3.46 15.04
CA LEU A 107 4.98 3.48 14.95
C LEU A 107 4.31 2.46 15.88
N LEU A 108 5.08 1.63 16.61
CA LEU A 108 4.54 0.55 17.45
C LEU A 108 3.62 1.04 18.57
N ASP A 109 3.92 2.19 19.16
CA ASP A 109 3.09 2.81 20.21
C ASP A 109 1.89 3.59 19.66
N GLU A 110 1.73 3.66 18.34
CA GLU A 110 0.65 4.41 17.73
C GLU A 110 -0.67 3.63 17.78
N SER A 111 -1.55 4.07 18.69
CA SER A 111 -2.86 3.43 18.92
C SER A 111 -3.96 3.93 17.97
N HIS A 112 -3.63 4.69 16.93
CA HIS A 112 -4.64 5.23 16.01
C HIS A 112 -5.35 4.10 15.26
N GLU A 113 -6.66 4.01 15.43
CA GLU A 113 -7.48 2.96 14.83
C GLU A 113 -7.70 3.22 13.34
N MET A 114 -7.69 2.15 12.56
CA MET A 114 -7.99 2.16 11.14
C MET A 114 -8.59 0.86 10.67
N GLU A 115 -9.29 0.94 9.56
CA GLU A 115 -9.90 -0.21 8.91
C GLU A 115 -9.05 -0.56 7.69
N ILE A 116 -8.56 -1.80 7.66
CA ILE A 116 -7.88 -2.34 6.48
C ILE A 116 -8.79 -3.34 5.81
N TYR A 117 -8.91 -3.26 4.48
CA TYR A 117 -9.65 -4.25 3.71
C TYR A 117 -8.71 -5.37 3.26
N GLY A 118 -8.89 -6.55 3.87
CA GLY A 118 -8.05 -7.73 3.61
C GLY A 118 -8.88 -8.98 3.39
N LYS A 119 -8.61 -9.71 2.30
CA LYS A 119 -9.28 -10.99 1.96
C LYS A 119 -10.82 -10.91 1.96
N GLY A 120 -11.37 -9.80 1.48
CA GLY A 120 -12.82 -9.61 1.39
C GLY A 120 -13.50 -9.18 2.69
N GLN A 121 -12.74 -8.91 3.75
CA GLN A 121 -13.28 -8.50 5.06
C GLN A 121 -12.64 -7.19 5.52
N MET A 122 -13.45 -6.32 6.13
CA MET A 122 -12.96 -5.17 6.89
C MET A 122 -12.42 -5.64 8.22
N LYS A 123 -11.13 -5.40 8.47
CA LYS A 123 -10.48 -5.71 9.74
C LYS A 123 -10.13 -4.40 10.44
N LYS A 124 -10.71 -4.18 11.62
CA LYS A 124 -10.29 -3.10 12.52
C LYS A 124 -8.92 -3.43 13.10
N THR A 125 -8.01 -2.47 13.00
CA THR A 125 -6.64 -2.58 13.50
C THR A 125 -6.13 -1.21 13.92
N SER A 126 -4.89 -1.11 14.37
CA SER A 126 -4.22 0.16 14.67
C SER A 126 -2.93 0.28 13.88
N VAL A 127 -2.43 1.51 13.73
CA VAL A 127 -1.13 1.76 13.09
C VAL A 127 -0.03 0.91 13.75
N GLY A 128 0.02 0.88 15.08
CA GLY A 128 0.99 0.07 15.83
C GLY A 128 0.82 -1.44 15.64
N ALA A 129 -0.42 -1.93 15.53
CA ALA A 129 -0.67 -3.33 15.23
C ALA A 129 -0.19 -3.72 13.82
N ILE A 130 -0.42 -2.86 12.83
CA ILE A 130 0.10 -3.04 11.46
C ILE A 130 1.63 -3.01 11.46
N ALA A 131 2.23 -2.04 12.15
CA ALA A 131 3.68 -1.93 12.28
C ALA A 131 4.27 -3.22 12.90
N SER A 132 3.66 -3.75 13.95
CA SER A 132 4.06 -5.02 14.56
C SER A 132 3.97 -6.20 13.57
N GLU A 133 2.88 -6.30 12.79
CA GLU A 133 2.73 -7.33 11.76
C GLU A 133 3.77 -7.21 10.65
N ALA A 134 4.08 -5.98 10.22
CA ALA A 134 5.13 -5.71 9.24
C ALA A 134 6.50 -6.14 9.74
N LEU A 135 6.84 -5.83 11.00
CA LEU A 135 8.11 -6.26 11.61
C LEU A 135 8.22 -7.79 11.72
N LYS A 136 7.13 -8.48 12.06
CA LYS A 136 7.09 -9.96 12.08
C LYS A 136 7.39 -10.56 10.70
N LYS A 137 6.86 -9.97 9.63
CA LYS A 137 7.14 -10.42 8.25
C LYS A 137 8.63 -10.31 7.88
N PHE A 138 9.36 -9.35 8.44
CA PHE A 138 10.81 -9.26 8.24
C PHE A 138 11.59 -10.36 8.96
N MET A 139 11.03 -10.92 10.04
CA MET A 139 11.67 -12.01 10.79
C MET A 139 11.42 -13.38 10.15
N ASP A 140 10.25 -13.56 9.52
CA ASP A 140 9.86 -14.81 8.86
C ASP A 140 10.54 -15.02 7.49
N LYS A 141 10.94 -13.93 6.82
CA LYS A 141 11.66 -13.97 5.53
C LYS A 141 13.19 -14.20 5.67
N LYS A 142 13.68 -14.68 6.82
CA LYS A 142 15.12 -14.88 7.09
C LYS A 142 15.48 -16.36 7.02
#